data_AF-A0A8H4XR16-F1
#
_entry.id   AF-A0A8H4XR16-F1
#
_cell.length_a   1.000
_cell.length_b   1.000
_cell.length_c   1.000
_cell.angle_alpha   90.00
_cell.angle_beta   90.00
_cell.angle_gamma   90.00
#
_symmetry.space_group_name_H-M   'P 1'
#
loop_
_entity.id
_entity.type
_entity.pdbx_description
1 polymer ?
#
loop_
_entity_poly.entity_id
_entity_poly.type
_entity_poly.pdbx_seq_one_letter_code
_entity_poly.pdbx_strand_id
1 'polypeptide(L)'
;MSHGILPYASFLALVGGAIAEPFLALNSDFPDPSLIETSSGYYAFGTSGNGVNAQVASSPDFNTWTLLSGTDALPGPFPSWVASSPSIWAPDVLVKADGTYVMYFSATAASDTSKHCVGAATATSPEGPYTPVDSAVACPLDQGGAIDADGFIDSDGTI
;
A
#
# COMPACT_ATOMS: atom_id res chain seq x y z
N MET A 1 -49.28 42.26 35.09
CA MET A 1 -47.87 41.85 34.98
C MET A 1 -47.82 40.37 35.32
N SER A 2 -47.62 39.50 34.32
CA SER A 2 -47.52 38.04 34.51
C SER A 2 -46.28 37.58 33.76
N HIS A 3 -45.38 36.91 34.48
CA HIS A 3 -44.07 36.46 33.99
C HIS A 3 -44.19 35.10 33.32
N GLY A 4 -43.86 35.04 32.02
CA GLY A 4 -43.62 33.79 31.31
C GLY A 4 -42.14 33.42 31.41
N ILE A 5 -41.84 32.26 31.99
CA ILE A 5 -40.50 31.66 32.03
C ILE A 5 -40.41 30.68 30.85
N LEU A 6 -39.54 30.96 29.87
CA LEU A 6 -39.12 29.96 28.90
C LEU A 6 -37.98 29.12 29.48
N PRO A 7 -38.04 27.79 29.42
CA PRO A 7 -36.91 26.96 29.80
C PRO A 7 -35.90 26.94 28.64
N TYR A 8 -34.69 27.41 28.90
CA TYR A 8 -33.55 27.13 28.03
C TYR A 8 -33.16 25.66 28.21
N ALA A 9 -33.42 24.84 27.19
CA ALA A 9 -32.85 23.51 27.11
C ALA A 9 -31.42 23.64 26.60
N SER A 10 -30.43 23.54 27.49
CA SER A 10 -29.04 23.35 27.11
C SER A 10 -28.86 21.96 26.51
N PHE A 11 -28.66 21.89 25.20
CA PHE A 11 -28.11 20.70 24.55
C PHE A 11 -26.62 20.63 24.86
N LEU A 12 -26.22 19.73 25.76
CA LEU A 12 -24.84 19.26 25.79
C LEU A 12 -24.63 18.36 24.58
N ALA A 13 -23.94 18.88 23.56
CA ALA A 13 -23.35 18.03 22.54
C ALA A 13 -22.21 17.24 23.21
N LEU A 14 -22.44 15.96 23.48
CA LEU A 14 -21.37 15.04 23.83
C LEU A 14 -20.51 14.87 22.57
N VAL A 15 -19.42 15.64 22.47
CA VAL A 15 -18.39 15.37 21.47
C VAL A 15 -17.71 14.09 21.92
N GLY A 16 -18.21 12.95 21.45
CA GLY A 16 -17.53 11.67 21.61
C GLY A 16 -16.20 11.76 20.88
N GLY A 17 -15.11 11.94 21.61
CA GLY A 17 -13.78 11.84 21.05
C GLY A 17 -13.61 10.43 20.48
N ALA A 18 -13.33 10.32 19.19
CA ALA A 18 -12.85 9.06 18.63
C ALA A 18 -11.50 8.77 19.28
N ILE A 19 -11.46 7.78 20.17
CA ILE A 19 -10.19 7.23 20.64
C ILE A 19 -9.75 6.23 19.59
N ALA A 20 -8.74 6.60 18.80
CA ALA A 20 -8.06 5.70 17.88
C ALA A 20 -7.16 4.76 18.70
N GLU A 21 -7.75 3.73 19.29
CA GLU A 21 -6.99 2.63 19.88
C GLU A 21 -6.48 1.68 18.77
N PRO A 22 -5.27 1.12 18.90
CA PRO A 22 -4.82 0.09 17.98
C PRO A 22 -5.79 -1.10 18.05
N PHE A 23 -6.22 -1.59 16.89
CA PHE A 23 -7.00 -2.82 16.77
C PHE A 23 -6.27 -3.79 15.83
N LEU A 24 -6.50 -5.09 16.04
CA LEU A 24 -5.96 -6.12 15.16
C LEU A 24 -6.78 -6.14 13.86
N ALA A 25 -6.31 -5.40 12.85
CA ALA A 25 -6.98 -5.30 11.55
C ALA A 25 -6.90 -6.60 10.74
N LEU A 26 -5.70 -7.19 10.68
CA LEU A 26 -5.43 -8.44 9.99
C LEU A 26 -4.57 -9.34 10.87
N ASN A 27 -5.05 -10.54 11.18
CA ASN A 27 -4.31 -11.52 11.99
C ASN A 27 -3.51 -12.48 11.10
N SER A 28 -2.58 -11.93 10.33
CA SER A 28 -1.67 -12.66 9.43
C SER A 28 -0.32 -11.96 9.35
N ASP A 29 0.72 -12.68 8.92
CA ASP A 29 2.00 -12.10 8.54
C ASP A 29 1.81 -11.17 7.33
N PHE A 30 1.92 -9.85 7.55
CA PHE A 30 1.69 -8.82 6.54
C PHE A 30 2.53 -7.58 6.87
N PRO A 31 3.87 -7.63 6.67
CA PRO A 31 4.75 -6.53 7.00
C PRO A 31 4.61 -5.38 5.99
N ASP A 32 4.92 -4.17 6.46
CA ASP A 32 5.08 -2.96 5.64
C ASP A 32 3.85 -2.62 4.77
N PRO A 33 2.64 -2.53 5.35
CA PRO A 33 1.42 -2.28 4.58
C PRO A 33 1.39 -0.87 3.97
N SER A 34 1.24 -0.78 2.65
CA SER A 34 0.70 0.40 1.97
C SER A 34 -0.80 0.21 1.70
N LEU A 35 -1.55 1.30 1.45
CA LEU A 35 -2.99 1.24 1.26
C LEU A 35 -3.46 2.17 0.13
N ILE A 36 -4.44 1.69 -0.64
CA ILE A 36 -5.22 2.50 -1.58
C ILE A 36 -6.71 2.36 -1.31
N GLU A 37 -7.46 3.43 -1.56
CA GLU A 37 -8.91 3.40 -1.65
C GLU A 37 -9.33 3.32 -3.13
N THR A 38 -10.30 2.46 -3.41
CA THR A 38 -10.90 2.28 -4.72
C THR A 38 -12.42 2.38 -4.61
N SER A 39 -13.12 2.33 -5.74
CA SER A 39 -14.59 2.29 -5.75
C SER A 39 -15.18 1.01 -5.15
N SER A 40 -14.39 -0.06 -4.99
CA SER A 40 -14.83 -1.34 -4.42
C SER A 40 -14.42 -1.54 -2.95
N GLY A 41 -13.71 -0.57 -2.36
CA GLY A 41 -13.20 -0.63 -0.99
C GLY A 41 -11.72 -0.30 -0.94
N TYR A 42 -11.04 -0.81 0.07
CA TYR A 42 -9.63 -0.59 0.34
C TYR A 42 -8.81 -1.82 -0.03
N TYR A 43 -7.61 -1.59 -0.52
CA TYR A 43 -6.61 -2.62 -0.76
C TYR A 43 -5.35 -2.24 0.01
N ALA A 44 -4.69 -3.24 0.58
CA ALA A 44 -3.39 -3.10 1.21
C ALA A 44 -2.38 -4.04 0.55
N PHE A 45 -1.13 -3.62 0.50
CA PHE A 45 -0.04 -4.38 -0.11
C PHE A 45 1.07 -4.57 0.90
N GLY A 46 1.63 -5.79 0.98
CA GLY A 46 2.61 -6.14 2.00
C GLY A 46 3.83 -6.83 1.41
N THR A 47 4.94 -6.74 2.18
CA THR A 47 6.21 -7.42 1.91
C THR A 47 6.02 -8.92 1.66
N SER A 48 6.88 -9.53 0.85
CA SER A 48 6.86 -10.95 0.51
C SER A 48 6.62 -11.84 1.72
N GLY A 49 5.68 -12.78 1.59
CA GLY A 49 5.20 -13.61 2.69
C GLY A 49 4.08 -14.52 2.20
N ASN A 50 3.62 -15.45 3.03
CA ASN A 50 2.50 -16.34 2.71
C ASN A 50 2.59 -17.06 1.34
N GLY A 51 3.82 -17.31 0.85
CA GLY A 51 4.09 -18.03 -0.40
C GLY A 51 4.00 -17.18 -1.68
N VAL A 52 3.90 -15.85 -1.58
CA VAL A 52 3.83 -14.92 -2.71
C VAL A 52 4.88 -13.81 -2.60
N ASN A 53 5.23 -13.17 -3.73
CA ASN A 53 6.21 -12.08 -3.77
C ASN A 53 5.64 -10.78 -3.22
N ALA A 54 4.43 -10.38 -3.61
CA ALA A 54 3.77 -9.20 -3.05
C ALA A 54 2.37 -9.58 -2.57
N GLN A 55 2.12 -9.40 -1.27
CA GLN A 55 0.87 -9.78 -0.63
C GLN A 55 -0.21 -8.74 -0.89
N VAL A 56 -1.48 -9.16 -0.97
CA VAL A 56 -2.63 -8.25 -1.06
C VAL A 56 -3.66 -8.60 0.00
N ALA A 57 -4.17 -7.60 0.70
CA ALA A 57 -5.37 -7.70 1.52
C ALA A 57 -6.41 -6.69 1.04
N SER A 58 -7.70 -6.95 1.29
CA SER A 58 -8.76 -6.00 0.98
C SER A 58 -9.75 -5.82 2.12
N SER A 59 -10.43 -4.69 2.10
CA SER A 59 -11.47 -4.35 3.07
C SER A 59 -12.60 -3.57 2.39
N PRO A 60 -13.87 -3.95 2.56
CA PRO A 60 -14.98 -3.17 2.01
C PRO A 60 -15.28 -1.89 2.82
N ASP A 61 -14.76 -1.78 4.04
CA ASP A 61 -15.22 -0.80 5.04
C ASP A 61 -14.09 -0.17 5.87
N PHE A 62 -12.82 -0.43 5.51
CA PHE A 62 -11.59 -0.06 6.24
C PHE A 62 -11.40 -0.74 7.62
N ASN A 63 -12.41 -1.46 8.11
CA ASN A 63 -12.41 -2.05 9.45
C ASN A 63 -12.17 -3.55 9.39
N THR A 64 -12.79 -4.23 8.43
CA THR A 64 -12.74 -5.69 8.27
C THR A 64 -11.79 -6.02 7.12
N TRP A 65 -10.61 -6.57 7.43
CA TRP A 65 -9.60 -6.90 6.43
C TRP A 65 -9.52 -8.40 6.15
N THR A 66 -9.35 -8.75 4.88
CA THR A 66 -9.17 -10.12 4.41
C THR A 66 -7.89 -10.23 3.58
N LEU A 67 -6.98 -11.12 3.97
CA LEU A 67 -5.84 -11.49 3.14
C LEU A 67 -6.33 -12.24 1.89
N LEU A 68 -5.90 -11.83 0.71
CA LEU A 68 -6.21 -12.51 -0.56
C LEU A 68 -5.24 -13.69 -0.78
N SER A 69 -5.36 -14.73 0.04
CA SER A 69 -4.47 -15.89 0.03
C SER A 69 -4.26 -16.50 -1.37
N GLY A 70 -3.00 -16.69 -1.75
CA GLY A 70 -2.61 -17.23 -3.07
C GLY A 70 -2.61 -16.21 -4.21
N THR A 71 -3.03 -14.96 -3.95
CA THR A 71 -2.89 -13.86 -4.90
C THR A 71 -1.51 -13.24 -4.74
N ASP A 72 -0.67 -13.37 -5.76
CA ASP A 72 0.60 -12.65 -5.84
C ASP A 72 0.41 -11.41 -6.69
N ALA A 73 0.53 -10.22 -6.10
CA ALA A 73 0.43 -8.99 -6.86
C ALA A 73 1.59 -8.85 -7.85
N LEU A 74 2.77 -9.40 -7.56
CA LEU A 74 3.96 -9.21 -8.37
C LEU A 74 4.64 -10.57 -8.65
N PRO A 75 4.00 -11.46 -9.44
CA PRO A 75 4.50 -12.82 -9.67
C PRO A 75 5.73 -12.88 -10.60
N GLY A 76 6.13 -11.76 -11.19
CA GLY A 76 7.10 -11.70 -12.28
C GLY A 76 6.46 -12.04 -13.65
N PRO A 77 7.28 -12.30 -14.69
CA PRO A 77 8.74 -12.40 -14.68
C PRO A 77 9.41 -11.06 -14.31
N PHE A 78 10.56 -11.14 -13.65
CA PHE A 78 11.32 -9.96 -13.24
C PHE A 78 12.36 -9.55 -14.30
N PRO A 79 12.65 -8.24 -14.44
CA PRO A 79 13.72 -7.77 -15.30
C PRO A 79 15.10 -8.22 -14.80
N SER A 80 16.10 -8.21 -15.69
CA SER A 80 17.45 -8.74 -15.41
C SER A 80 18.22 -8.07 -14.26
N TRP A 81 17.78 -6.89 -13.81
CA TRP A 81 18.39 -6.20 -12.67
C TRP A 81 17.93 -6.80 -11.32
N VAL A 82 16.85 -7.58 -11.31
CA VAL A 82 16.32 -8.28 -10.13
C VAL A 82 16.95 -9.66 -10.03
N ALA A 83 17.38 -10.05 -8.83
CA ALA A 83 17.91 -11.38 -8.56
C ALA A 83 16.84 -12.47 -8.71
N SER A 84 17.27 -13.71 -8.95
CA SER A 84 16.34 -14.86 -9.05
C SER A 84 15.53 -15.12 -7.78
N SER A 85 16.06 -14.73 -6.62
CA SER A 85 15.31 -14.59 -5.38
C SER A 85 15.08 -13.09 -5.14
N PRO A 86 13.91 -12.56 -5.54
CA PRO A 86 13.71 -11.12 -5.63
C PRO A 86 13.55 -10.44 -4.27
N SER A 87 13.11 -11.17 -3.23
CA SER A 87 12.83 -10.63 -1.88
C SER A 87 12.12 -9.28 -1.93
N ILE A 88 10.89 -9.28 -2.46
CA ILE A 88 10.10 -8.06 -2.65
C ILE A 88 9.69 -7.47 -1.30
N TRP A 89 10.10 -6.23 -1.03
CA TRP A 89 9.84 -5.54 0.23
C TRP A 89 9.10 -4.22 0.03
N ALA A 90 8.28 -3.89 1.03
CA ALA A 90 7.56 -2.62 1.21
C ALA A 90 6.96 -2.08 -0.09
N PRO A 91 6.04 -2.83 -0.74
CA PRO A 91 5.40 -2.34 -1.94
C PRO A 91 4.47 -1.16 -1.60
N ASP A 92 4.59 -0.08 -2.35
CA ASP A 92 3.66 1.05 -2.32
C ASP A 92 2.89 1.15 -3.63
N VAL A 93 1.59 1.46 -3.56
CA VAL A 93 0.72 1.50 -4.74
C VAL A 93 -0.01 2.83 -4.80
N LEU A 94 0.01 3.44 -5.99
CA LEU A 94 -0.86 4.57 -6.33
C LEU A 94 -1.73 4.25 -7.54
N VAL A 95 -2.82 5.01 -7.68
CA VAL A 95 -3.71 4.92 -8.84
C VAL A 95 -3.62 6.22 -9.63
N LYS A 96 -3.20 6.12 -10.89
CA LYS A 96 -3.18 7.28 -11.80
C LYS A 96 -4.59 7.70 -12.21
N ALA A 97 -4.73 8.93 -12.69
CA ALA A 97 -5.99 9.46 -13.21
C ALA A 97 -6.57 8.64 -14.39
N ASP A 98 -5.73 7.90 -15.12
CA ASP A 98 -6.16 7.00 -16.21
C ASP A 98 -6.64 5.62 -15.73
N GLY A 99 -6.64 5.38 -14.41
CA GLY A 99 -7.04 4.11 -13.79
C GLY A 99 -5.94 3.05 -13.75
N THR A 100 -4.72 3.35 -14.21
CA THR A 100 -3.58 2.43 -14.07
C THR A 100 -3.10 2.42 -12.62
N TYR A 101 -2.88 1.23 -12.09
CA TYR A 101 -2.20 1.03 -10.81
C TYR A 101 -0.70 1.00 -11.03
N VAL A 102 0.06 1.75 -10.23
CA VAL A 102 1.52 1.74 -10.23
C VAL A 102 1.98 1.25 -8.87
N MET A 103 2.76 0.16 -8.87
CA MET A 103 3.41 -0.36 -7.68
C MET A 103 4.89 0.01 -7.72
N TYR A 104 5.38 0.72 -6.71
CA TYR A 104 6.79 0.80 -6.39
C TYR A 104 7.15 -0.34 -5.43
N PHE A 105 8.33 -0.92 -5.61
CA PHE A 105 8.76 -2.05 -4.79
C PHE A 105 10.27 -2.08 -4.65
N SER A 106 10.76 -2.64 -3.55
CA SER A 106 12.17 -2.93 -3.37
C SER A 106 12.45 -4.37 -3.77
N ALA A 107 13.52 -4.64 -4.52
CA ALA A 107 13.93 -6.00 -4.85
C ALA A 107 15.45 -6.18 -4.79
N THR A 108 15.89 -7.37 -4.41
CA THR A 108 17.30 -7.77 -4.39
C THR A 108 17.94 -7.55 -5.76
N ALA A 109 19.04 -6.81 -5.80
CA ALA A 109 19.75 -6.53 -7.03
C ALA A 109 20.52 -7.77 -7.52
N ALA A 110 20.41 -8.09 -8.81
CA ALA A 110 21.11 -9.21 -9.43
C ALA A 110 22.65 -9.04 -9.41
N SER A 111 23.13 -7.80 -9.47
CA SER A 111 24.56 -7.48 -9.48
C SER A 111 25.21 -7.45 -8.08
N ASP A 112 24.42 -7.34 -7.02
CA ASP A 112 24.87 -7.37 -5.62
C ASP A 112 23.71 -7.81 -4.74
N THR A 113 23.64 -9.11 -4.44
CA THR A 113 22.52 -9.71 -3.70
C THR A 113 22.50 -9.35 -2.21
N SER A 114 23.43 -8.51 -1.74
CA SER A 114 23.40 -7.95 -0.39
C SER A 114 22.58 -6.66 -0.27
N LYS A 115 22.08 -6.15 -1.41
CA LYS A 115 21.40 -4.85 -1.50
C LYS A 115 20.13 -4.95 -2.33
N HIS A 116 19.24 -3.99 -2.09
CA HIS A 116 18.01 -3.79 -2.85
C HIS A 116 18.11 -2.57 -3.75
N CYS A 117 17.32 -2.61 -4.81
CA CYS A 117 17.02 -1.47 -5.67
C CYS A 117 15.50 -1.32 -5.80
N VAL A 118 15.06 -0.09 -6.09
CA VAL A 118 13.64 0.23 -6.27
C VAL A 118 13.24 0.03 -7.72
N GLY A 119 12.20 -0.75 -7.94
CA GLY A 119 11.53 -0.94 -9.22
C GLY A 119 10.15 -0.31 -9.25
N ALA A 120 9.54 -0.31 -10.43
CA ALA A 120 8.14 0.01 -10.63
C ALA A 120 7.45 -1.10 -11.45
N ALA A 121 6.15 -1.27 -11.25
CA ALA A 121 5.33 -2.20 -12.00
C ALA A 121 3.93 -1.62 -12.20
N THR A 122 3.22 -2.06 -13.25
CA THR A 122 1.88 -1.53 -13.56
C THR A 122 0.84 -2.64 -13.66
N ALA A 123 -0.38 -2.36 -13.23
CA ALA A 123 -1.55 -3.23 -13.39
C ALA A 123 -2.80 -2.45 -13.82
N THR A 124 -3.83 -3.18 -14.22
CA THR A 124 -5.18 -2.64 -14.54
C THR A 124 -6.23 -2.97 -13.47
N SER A 125 -5.81 -3.69 -12.44
CA SER A 125 -6.60 -4.12 -11.28
C SER A 125 -5.77 -3.91 -10.01
N PRO A 126 -6.41 -3.59 -8.87
CA PRO A 126 -5.68 -3.34 -7.64
C PRO A 126 -4.94 -4.59 -7.15
N GLU A 127 -5.52 -5.78 -7.28
CA GLU A 127 -4.89 -7.06 -6.91
C GLU A 127 -3.78 -7.54 -7.86
N GLY A 128 -3.54 -6.83 -8.97
CA GLY A 128 -2.59 -7.25 -9.99
C GLY A 128 -3.14 -8.34 -10.94
N PRO A 129 -2.26 -9.12 -11.60
CA PRO A 129 -0.81 -9.09 -11.47
C PRO A 129 -0.21 -7.81 -12.07
N TYR A 130 0.76 -7.25 -11.36
CA TYR A 130 1.57 -6.13 -11.79
C TYR A 130 2.70 -6.62 -12.69
N THR A 131 2.92 -5.91 -13.79
CA THR A 131 4.01 -6.19 -14.73
C THR A 131 5.16 -5.23 -14.45
N PRO A 132 6.35 -5.71 -14.06
CA PRO A 132 7.52 -4.85 -13.85
C PRO A 132 7.91 -4.07 -15.10
N VAL A 133 8.39 -2.84 -14.91
CA VAL A 133 9.08 -2.10 -15.98
C VAL A 133 10.54 -2.53 -16.08
N ASP A 134 11.14 -2.40 -17.26
CA ASP A 134 12.46 -2.99 -17.56
C ASP A 134 13.61 -2.44 -16.70
N SER A 135 13.54 -1.19 -16.27
CA SER A 135 14.61 -0.49 -15.55
C SER A 135 14.24 -0.23 -14.09
N ALA A 136 15.23 -0.31 -13.21
CA ALA A 136 15.08 0.16 -11.84
C ALA A 136 14.83 1.67 -11.83
N VAL A 137 13.98 2.12 -10.91
CA VAL A 137 13.73 3.54 -10.63
C VAL A 137 14.92 4.14 -9.89
N ALA A 138 15.46 3.43 -8.89
CA ALA A 138 16.64 3.85 -8.14
C ALA A 138 17.49 2.64 -7.73
N CYS A 139 18.80 2.70 -7.96
CA CYS A 139 19.71 1.59 -7.65
C CYS A 139 21.13 2.06 -7.24
N PRO A 140 21.28 2.84 -6.16
CA PRO A 140 22.57 3.41 -5.75
C PRO A 140 23.40 2.38 -4.94
N LEU A 141 23.84 1.31 -5.59
CA LEU A 141 24.51 0.17 -4.94
C LEU A 141 25.81 0.56 -4.22
N ASP A 142 26.51 1.58 -4.70
CA ASP A 142 27.73 2.11 -4.07
C ASP A 142 27.44 2.92 -2.78
N GLN A 143 26.19 3.33 -2.58
CA GLN A 143 25.71 4.06 -1.41
C GLN A 143 24.87 3.18 -0.47
N GLY A 144 24.79 1.87 -0.73
CA GLY A 144 24.07 0.90 0.11
C GLY A 144 22.78 0.35 -0.47
N GLY A 145 22.37 0.80 -1.67
CA GLY A 145 21.10 0.44 -2.28
C GLY A 145 19.96 1.37 -1.88
N ALA A 146 18.74 1.00 -2.25
CA ALA A 146 17.52 1.75 -1.95
C ALA A 146 16.36 0.80 -1.63
N ILE A 147 15.56 1.17 -0.64
CA ILE A 147 14.34 0.47 -0.20
C ILE A 147 13.22 1.47 0.10
N ASP A 148 12.03 0.95 0.41
CA ASP A 148 10.89 1.65 1.02
C ASP A 148 10.46 2.91 0.24
N ALA A 149 10.28 2.74 -1.07
CA ALA A 149 9.75 3.80 -1.92
C ALA A 149 8.27 4.05 -1.61
N ASP A 150 7.88 5.33 -1.62
CA ASP A 150 6.52 5.81 -1.41
C ASP A 150 6.17 6.76 -2.56
N GLY A 151 5.10 6.44 -3.29
CA GLY A 151 4.68 7.18 -4.47
C GLY A 151 3.57 8.16 -4.14
N PHE A 152 3.74 9.43 -4.53
CA PHE A 152 2.77 10.48 -4.28
C PHE A 152 2.42 11.23 -5.57
N ILE A 153 1.13 11.48 -5.79
CA ILE A 153 0.66 12.36 -6.87
C ILE A 153 0.41 13.75 -6.26
N ASP A 154 1.17 14.76 -6.70
CA ASP A 154 0.94 16.15 -6.29
C ASP A 154 -0.37 16.68 -6.89
N SER A 155 -0.87 17.75 -6.29
CA SER A 155 -2.04 18.52 -6.70
C SER A 155 -2.03 19.01 -8.16
N ASP A 156 -0.86 19.11 -8.78
CA ASP A 156 -0.69 19.45 -10.19
C ASP A 156 -0.65 18.23 -11.13
N GLY A 157 -0.74 17.01 -10.57
CA GLY A 157 -0.74 15.74 -11.28
C GLY A 157 0.64 15.15 -11.55
N THR A 158 1.72 15.75 -11.02
CA THR A 158 3.06 15.16 -11.08
C THR A 158 3.20 13.99 -10.12
N ILE A 159 4.04 13.01 -10.49
CA ILE A 159 4.48 11.86 -9.68
C ILE A 159 5.97 12.02 -9.42
#